data_AF-A0AA46C8G0-F1
#
_entry.id   AF-A0AA46C8G0-F1
#
_cell.length_a   1.000
_cell.length_b   1.000
_cell.length_c   1.000
_cell.angle_alpha   90.00
_cell.angle_beta   90.00
_cell.angle_gamma   90.00
#
_symmetry.space_group_name_H-M   'P 1'
#
loop_
_entity.id
_entity.type
_entity.pdbx_description
1 polymer ?
#
loop_
_entity_poly.entity_id
_entity_poly.type
_entity_poly.pdbx_seq_one_letter_code
_entity_poly.pdbx_strand_id
1 'polypeptide(L)' 'MKKRFSEEQIIGLLRETEAGVAVKDLCRRHGFSDASYYL' A
#
# COMPACT_ATOMS: atom_id res chain seq x y z
N MET A 1 -4.58 10.32 -16.24
CA MET A 1 -5.25 10.31 -14.91
C MET A 1 -4.35 9.56 -13.93
N LYS A 2 -3.86 10.21 -12.86
CA LYS A 2 -3.24 9.49 -11.74
C LYS A 2 -4.36 8.70 -11.05
N LYS A 3 -4.34 7.37 -11.11
CA LYS A 3 -5.22 6.54 -10.27
C LYS A 3 -4.81 6.77 -8.82
N ARG A 4 -5.65 7.48 -8.06
CA ARG A 4 -5.51 7.58 -6.60
C ARG A 4 -6.13 6.33 -5.99
N PHE A 5 -5.52 5.84 -4.93
CA PHE A 5 -6.13 4.80 -4.10
C PHE A 5 -7.33 5.38 -3.36
N SER A 6 -8.40 4.60 -3.23
CA SER A 6 -9.52 4.96 -2.35
C SER A 6 -9.11 4.82 -0.87
N GLU A 7 -9.81 5.53 0.02
CA GLU A 7 -9.53 5.48 1.46
C GLU A 7 -9.61 4.04 2.01
N GLU A 8 -10.59 3.25 1.58
CA GLU A 8 -10.70 1.83 1.94
C GLU A 8 -9.48 1.00 1.52
N GLN A 9 -8.89 1.31 0.36
CA GLN A 9 -7.68 0.62 -0.12
C GLN A 9 -6.46 1.00 0.72
N ILE A 10 -6.37 2.27 1.14
CA ILE A 10 -5.29 2.75 2.00
C ILE A 10 -5.39 2.09 3.37
N ILE A 11 -6.59 2.05 3.96
CA ILE A 11 -6.83 1.37 5.25
C ILE A 11 -6.48 -0.13 5.14
N GLY A 12 -6.85 -0.79 4.05
CA GLY A 12 -6.49 -2.19 3.80
C GLY A 12 -4.97 -2.43 3.79
N LEU A 13 -4.22 -1.58 3.08
CA LEU A 13 -2.76 -1.63 3.02
C LEU A 13 -2.13 -1.46 4.41
N LEU A 14 -2.59 -0.47 5.18
CA LEU A 14 -2.09 -0.23 6.54
C LEU A 14 -2.29 -1.44 7.46
N ARG A 15 -3.48 -2.06 7.40
CA ARG A 15 -3.80 -3.26 8.19
C ARG A 15 -2.94 -4.45 7.83
N GLU A 16 -2.60 -4.64 6.56
CA GLU A 16 -1.67 -5.71 6.16
C GLU A 16 -0.27 -5.46 6.73
N THR A 17 0.21 -4.22 6.73
CA THR A 17 1.49 -3.88 7.36
C THR A 17 1.46 -4.09 8.86
N GLU A 18 0.37 -3.72 9.54
CA GLU A 18 0.15 -3.99 10.98
C GLU A 18 0.10 -5.49 11.29
N ALA A 19 -0.40 -6.31 10.37
CA ALA A 19 -0.38 -7.77 10.47
C ALA A 19 1.01 -8.39 10.22
N GLY A 20 2.04 -7.57 9.95
CA GLY A 20 3.42 -7.99 9.75
C GLY A 20 3.81 -8.25 8.29
N VAL A 21 2.96 -7.89 7.32
CA VAL A 21 3.32 -7.98 5.91
C VAL A 21 4.39 -6.93 5.59
N ALA A 22 5.46 -7.35 4.94
CA ALA A 22 6.51 -6.42 4.53
C ALA A 22 5.99 -5.44 3.45
N VAL A 23 6.27 -4.15 3.59
CA VAL A 23 5.89 -3.10 2.61
C VAL A 23 6.35 -3.46 1.19
N LYS A 24 7.51 -4.11 1.06
CA LYS A 24 8.06 -4.57 -0.21
C LYS A 24 7.20 -5.64 -0.90
N ASP A 25 6.50 -6.47 -0.13
CA ASP A 25 5.52 -7.43 -0.63
C ASP A 25 4.22 -6.73 -1.06
N LEU A 26 3.75 -5.76 -0.26
CA LEU A 26 2.60 -4.92 -0.61
C LEU A 26 2.83 -4.14 -1.92
N CYS A 27 4.01 -3.55 -2.08
CA CYS A 27 4.40 -2.84 -3.30
C CYS A 27 4.28 -3.74 -4.53
N ARG A 28 4.72 -5.01 -4.42
CA ARG A 28 4.61 -6.01 -5.49
C ARG A 28 3.16 -6.42 -5.75
N ARG A 29 2.38 -6.67 -4.70
CA ARG A 29 0.99 -7.16 -4.81
C ARG A 29 0.02 -6.11 -5.35
N HIS A 30 0.18 -4.86 -4.93
CA HIS A 30 -0.77 -3.78 -5.27
C HIS A 30 -0.24 -2.81 -6.32
N GLY A 31 1.01 -2.98 -6.79
CA GLY A 31 1.57 -2.24 -7.91
C GLY A 31 1.86 -0.77 -7.59
N PHE A 32 2.50 -0.52 -6.45
CA PHE A 32 2.98 0.82 -6.06
C PHE A 32 4.43 0.77 -5.60
N SER A 33 5.12 1.90 -5.64
CA SER A 33 6.52 1.99 -5.17
C SER A 33 6.56 2.17 -3.66
N ASP A 34 7.64 1.71 -3.02
CA ASP A 34 7.87 1.91 -1.58
C ASP A 34 7.79 3.40 -1.20
N ALA A 35 8.32 4.28 -2.05
CA ALA A 35 8.25 5.73 -1.86
C ALA A 35 6.80 6.24 -1.73
N SER A 36 5.83 5.60 -2.39
CA SER A 36 4.41 5.98 -2.29
C SER A 36 3.76 5.55 -0.98
N TYR A 37 4.36 4.60 -0.24
CA TYR A 37 3.88 4.20 1.08
C TYR A 37 4.22 5.22 2.17
N TYR A 38 5.35 5.91 2.03
CA TYR A 38 5.91 6.82 3.04
C TYR A 38 5.65 8.30 2.74
N LEU A 39 4.85 8.59 1.71
CA LEU A 39 4.54 9.93 1.21
C LEU A 39 3.26 10.47 1.85
#